data_AF-A0A938M9F4-F1
#
_entry.id   AF-A0A938M9F4-F1
#
_cell.length_a   1.000
_cell.length_b   1.000
_cell.length_c   1.000
_cell.angle_alpha   90.00
_cell.angle_beta   90.00
_cell.angle_gamma   90.00
#
_symmetry.space_group_name_H-M   'P 1'
#
loop_
_entity.id
_entity.type
_entity.pdbx_description
1 polymer ?
#
loop_
_entity_poly.entity_id
_entity_poly.type
_entity_poly.pdbx_seq_one_letter_code
_entity_poly.pdbx_strand_id
1 'polypeptide(L)' 'MDEVMTGELRAAIAQALNSLPVQQRAAIELKSMGLSLADIGESLSVTPNHAGVLVHRARQALRQLLANHLKETR' A
#
# COMPACT_ATOMS: atom_id res chain seq x y z
N MET A 1 -18.90 -13.86 -13.25
CA MET A 1 -17.81 -13.14 -13.96
C MET A 1 -17.26 -12.01 -13.08
N ASP A 2 -18.13 -11.22 -12.45
CA ASP A 2 -17.73 -10.14 -11.51
C ASP A 2 -16.99 -10.62 -10.24
N GLU A 3 -17.34 -11.78 -9.69
CA GLU A 3 -16.64 -12.35 -8.52
C GLU A 3 -15.21 -12.78 -8.83
N VAL A 4 -14.96 -13.29 -10.05
CA VAL A 4 -13.62 -13.72 -10.48
C VAL A 4 -12.71 -12.50 -10.67
N MET A 5 -13.21 -11.45 -11.34
CA MET A 5 -12.52 -10.17 -11.49
C MET A 5 -12.21 -9.52 -10.12
N THR A 6 -13.12 -9.65 -9.16
CA THR A 6 -12.91 -9.15 -7.79
C THR A 6 -11.83 -9.97 -7.06
N GLY A 7 -11.79 -11.29 -7.26
CA GLY A 7 -10.78 -12.18 -6.68
C GLY A 7 -9.37 -11.91 -7.22
N GLU A 8 -9.24 -11.75 -8.54
CA GLU A 8 -7.98 -11.44 -9.21
C GLU A 8 -7.42 -10.09 -8.77
N LEU A 9 -8.26 -9.05 -8.72
CA LEU A 9 -7.85 -7.74 -8.24
C LEU A 9 -7.39 -7.77 -6.78
N ARG A 10 -8.10 -8.52 -5.91
CA ARG A 10 -7.69 -8.71 -4.50
C ARG A 10 -6.34 -9.42 -4.40
N ALA A 11 -6.11 -10.45 -5.22
CA ALA A 11 -4.84 -11.16 -5.26
C ALA A 11 -3.70 -10.25 -5.72
N ALA A 12 -3.91 -9.42 -6.75
CA ALA A 12 -2.95 -8.45 -7.22
C ALA A 12 -2.60 -7.40 -6.16
N ILE A 13 -3.61 -6.88 -5.44
CA ILE A 13 -3.39 -5.95 -4.32
C ILE A 13 -2.58 -6.62 -3.20
N ALA A 14 -2.91 -7.86 -2.83
CA ALA A 14 -2.20 -8.59 -1.79
C ALA A 14 -0.73 -8.84 -2.18
N GLN A 15 -0.47 -9.25 -3.42
CA GLN A 15 0.90 -9.40 -3.94
C GLN A 15 1.66 -8.07 -3.93
N ALA A 16 1.02 -6.99 -4.38
CA ALA A 16 1.63 -5.67 -4.40
C ALA A 16 2.00 -5.19 -2.99
N LEU A 17 1.11 -5.37 -2.01
CA LEU A 17 1.38 -5.05 -0.60
C LEU A 17 2.54 -5.91 -0.04
N ASN A 18 2.56 -7.20 -0.35
CA ASN A 18 3.63 -8.11 0.10
C ASN A 18 5.00 -7.76 -0.48
N SER A 19 5.06 -7.15 -1.66
CA SER A 19 6.31 -6.69 -2.28
C SER A 19 6.88 -5.41 -1.65
N LEU A 20 6.10 -4.68 -0.85
CA LEU A 20 6.56 -3.46 -0.20
C LEU A 20 7.55 -3.77 0.93
N PRO A 21 8.56 -2.89 1.17
CA PRO A 21 9.33 -2.90 2.40
C PRO A 21 8.40 -2.84 3.62
N VAL A 22 8.75 -3.57 4.68
CA VAL A 22 7.90 -3.75 5.88
C VAL A 22 7.37 -2.43 6.42
N GLN A 23 8.24 -1.41 6.56
CA GLN A 23 7.81 -0.10 7.07
C GLN A 23 6.87 0.66 6.13
N GLN A 24 7.01 0.50 4.81
CA GLN A 24 6.09 1.11 3.84
C GLN A 24 4.72 0.43 3.85
N ARG A 25 4.69 -0.91 3.95
CA ARG A 25 3.46 -1.69 4.11
C ARG A 25 2.73 -1.30 5.40
N ALA A 26 3.43 -1.29 6.53
CA ALA A 26 2.84 -0.92 7.81
C ALA A 26 2.30 0.52 7.79
N ALA A 27 3.06 1.47 7.22
CA ALA A 27 2.61 2.86 7.12
C ALA A 27 1.34 3.02 6.27
N ILE A 28 1.21 2.29 5.15
CA ILE A 28 0.02 2.40 4.30
C ILE A 28 -1.20 1.68 4.88
N GLU A 29 -1.02 0.58 5.62
CA GLU A 29 -2.09 -0.07 6.38
C GLU A 29 -2.62 0.84 7.50
N LEU A 30 -1.73 1.40 8.31
CA LEU A 30 -2.14 2.35 9.35
C LEU A 30 -2.86 3.56 8.74
N LYS A 31 -2.38 4.04 7.59
CA LYS A 31 -3.03 5.16 6.89
C LYS A 31 -4.42 4.79 6.34
N SER A 32 -4.62 3.56 5.86
CA SER A 32 -5.93 3.11 5.36
C SER A 32 -6.96 2.96 6.48
N MET A 33 -6.51 2.69 7.71
CA MET A 33 -7.34 2.71 8.91
C MET A 33 -7.67 4.12 9.43
N GLY A 34 -7.14 5.17 8.78
CA GLY A 34 -7.50 6.56 9.08
C GLY A 34 -6.55 7.30 10.02
N LEU A 35 -5.45 6.68 10.47
CA LEU A 35 -4.52 7.32 11.40
C LEU A 35 -3.85 8.57 10.80
N SER A 36 -3.50 9.51 11.69
CA SER A 36 -2.72 10.69 11.33
C SER A 36 -1.24 10.31 11.11
N LEU A 37 -0.47 11.19 10.46
CA LEU A 37 0.97 10.95 10.29
C LEU A 37 1.72 10.98 11.64
N ALA A 38 1.18 11.68 12.64
CA ALA A 38 1.72 11.69 13.98
C ALA A 38 1.56 10.31 14.64
N ASP A 39 0.34 9.76 14.64
CA ASP A 39 0.06 8.44 15.23
C ASP A 39 0.82 7.31 14.51
N ILE A 40 0.97 7.43 13.18
CA ILE A 40 1.78 6.49 12.39
C ILE A 40 3.26 6.60 12.76
N GLY A 41 3.77 7.83 12.92
CA GLY A 41 5.15 8.05 13.34
C GLY A 41 5.44 7.43 14.71
N GLU A 42 4.55 7.67 15.67
CA GLU A 42 4.62 7.06 17.00
C GLU A 42 4.59 5.53 16.92
N SER A 43 3.61 4.95 16.21
CA SER A 43 3.46 3.50 16.06
C SER A 43 4.66 2.81 15.41
N LEU A 44 5.33 3.49 14.48
CA LEU A 44 6.48 2.95 13.75
C LEU A 44 7.82 3.43 14.31
N SER A 45 7.82 4.19 15.40
CA SER A 45 9.03 4.79 16.00
C SER A 45 9.85 5.63 14.99
N VAL A 46 9.17 6.45 14.21
CA VAL A 46 9.77 7.40 13.24
C VAL A 46 9.14 8.78 13.39
N THR A 47 9.76 9.81 12.80
CA THR A 47 9.16 11.15 12.80
C THR A 47 7.88 11.19 11.94
N PRO A 48 6.92 12.08 12.23
CA PRO A 48 5.72 12.24 11.39
C PRO A 48 6.05 12.55 9.92
N ASN A 49 7.14 13.27 9.68
CA ASN A 49 7.62 13.54 8.33
C ASN A 49 8.11 12.27 7.62
N HIS A 50 8.89 11.43 8.32
CA HIS A 50 9.33 10.15 7.76
C HIS A 50 8.15 9.20 7.52
N ALA A 51 7.14 9.18 8.39
CA ALA A 51 5.88 8.46 8.16
C ALA A 51 5.18 8.94 6.86
N GLY A 52 5.16 10.26 6.61
CA GLY A 52 4.65 10.83 5.36
C GLY A 52 5.40 10.30 4.12
N VAL A 53 6.73 10.23 4.19
CA VAL A 53 7.57 9.64 3.13
C VAL A 53 7.23 8.17 2.91
N LEU A 54 7.12 7.37 3.98
CA LEU A 54 6.78 5.95 3.89
C LEU A 54 5.43 5.73 3.19
N VAL A 55 4.40 6.47 3.59
CA VAL A 55 3.06 6.42 2.96
C VAL A 55 3.13 6.83 1.48
N HIS A 56 3.85 7.89 1.17
CA HIS A 56 3.99 8.36 -0.21
C HIS A 56 4.65 7.30 -1.11
N ARG A 57 5.78 6.74 -0.65
CA ARG A 57 6.51 5.69 -1.38
C ARG A 57 5.68 4.42 -1.54
N ALA A 58 4.96 4.00 -0.50
CA ALA A 58 4.05 2.87 -0.57
C ALA A 58 2.97 3.08 -1.66
N ARG A 59 2.32 4.26 -1.70
CA ARG A 59 1.31 4.58 -2.72
C ARG A 59 1.89 4.60 -4.14
N GLN A 60 3.09 5.14 -4.30
CA GLN A 60 3.77 5.18 -5.60
C GLN A 60 4.05 3.76 -6.10
N ALA A 61 4.57 2.88 -5.25
CA ALA A 61 4.85 1.49 -5.58
C ALA A 61 3.56 0.71 -5.91
N LEU A 62 2.52 0.84 -5.09
CA LEU A 62 1.22 0.19 -5.35
C LEU A 62 0.61 0.62 -6.68
N ARG A 63 0.65 1.93 -7.02
CA ARG A 63 0.18 2.41 -8.32
C ARG A 63 0.94 1.76 -9.48
N GLN A 64 2.26 1.65 -9.38
CA GLN A 64 3.07 1.06 -10.44
C GLN A 64 2.76 -0.42 -10.65
N LEU A 65 2.67 -1.18 -9.55
CA LEU A 65 2.40 -2.62 -9.59
C LEU A 65 1.00 -2.92 -10.12
N LEU A 66 0.00 -2.20 -9.65
CA LEU A 66 -1.39 -2.38 -10.11
C LEU A 66 -1.56 -1.91 -11.56
N ALA A 67 -0.88 -0.84 -11.98
CA ALA A 67 -0.91 -0.39 -13.37
C ALA A 67 -0.29 -1.41 -14.34
N ASN A 68 0.71 -2.18 -13.90
CA ASN A 68 1.26 -3.28 -14.69
C ASN A 68 0.26 -4.43 -14.79
N HIS A 69 -0.36 -4.83 -13.68
CA HIS A 69 -1.40 -5.87 -13.68
C HIS A 69 -2.56 -5.54 -14.63
N LEU A 70 -3.08 -4.31 -14.57
CA LEU A 70 -4.14 -3.82 -15.47
C LEU A 70 -3.75 -3.81 -16.96
N LYS A 71 -2.46 -3.74 -17.28
CA LYS A 71 -1.97 -3.82 -18.67
C LYS A 71 -1.76 -5.25 -19.14
N GLU A 72 -1.44 -6.17 -18.23
CA GLU A 72 -1.19 -7.58 -18.54
C GLU A 72 -2.49 -8.39 -18.72
N THR A 73 -3.58 -7.96 -18.09
CA THR A 73 -4.91 -8.61 -18.21
C THR A 73 -5.73 -8.12 -19.42
N ARG A 74 -5.16 -7.29 -20.31
CA ARG A 74 -5.83 -6.69 -21.48
C ARG A 74 -5.27 -7.21 -22.79
#